data_AF-A0A453QEA3-F1
#
_entry.id   AF-A0A453QEA3-F1
#
_cell.length_a   1.000
_cell.length_b   1.000
_cell.length_c   1.000
_cell.angle_alpha   90.00
_cell.angle_beta   90.00
_cell.angle_gamma   90.00
#
_symmetry.space_group_name_H-M   'P 1'
#
loop_
_entity.id
_entity.type
_entity.pdbx_description
1 polymer ?
#
loop_
_entity_poly.entity_id
_entity_poly.type
_entity_poly.pdbx_seq_one_letter_code
_entity_poly.pdbx_strand_id
1 'polypeptide(L)'
;GDKFAWFRDEEFARQTIAGMNPMSIQLVTEFPIKSKLDEATYGPADSLITAELIEEQIRRVMTAEEARANKKLFMVDYHDLLLPYVHKVRKLDDTTLYGSRTLFFLTDDGTLRPIVIELTRPKSKRKPQWRQVFTPGCDGSVTGSWLWQLAKAHVLAHDAGVHQLVSHWLRTHACTEPYIITANRQLSQMHPIYRLLHPHFRFTMEINAHARELLIEGTFAPGEYSMELSSVAYDQSGDSTWRLCRKTSSGGAWRSEGTMASWS
;
A
#
# COMPACT_ATOMS: atom_id res chain seq x y z
N GLY A 1 -10.65 5.03 -27.66
CA GLY A 1 -9.64 4.13 -27.06
C GLY A 1 -10.18 2.72 -27.01
N ASP A 2 -9.29 1.73 -26.95
CA ASP A 2 -9.64 0.31 -26.76
C ASP A 2 -10.35 0.11 -25.40
N LYS A 3 -11.61 -0.34 -25.44
CA LYS A 3 -12.46 -0.52 -24.25
C LYS A 3 -11.95 -1.62 -23.30
N PHE A 4 -11.11 -2.53 -23.78
CA PHE A 4 -10.60 -3.66 -23.01
C PHE A 4 -9.12 -3.51 -22.65
N ALA A 5 -8.52 -2.34 -22.90
CA ALA A 5 -7.12 -2.08 -22.56
C ALA A 5 -6.82 -2.32 -21.08
N TRP A 6 -7.76 -1.97 -20.18
CA TRP A 6 -7.62 -2.15 -18.73
C TRP A 6 -7.45 -3.62 -18.29
N PHE A 7 -7.87 -4.58 -19.13
CA PHE A 7 -7.79 -6.01 -18.83
C PHE A 7 -6.39 -6.60 -19.10
N ARG A 8 -5.57 -5.88 -19.86
CA ARG A 8 -4.24 -6.30 -20.31
C ARG A 8 -3.21 -6.14 -19.19
N ASP A 9 -2.17 -6.98 -19.23
CA ASP A 9 -1.09 -6.96 -18.23
C ASP A 9 -0.22 -5.72 -18.36
N GLU A 10 -0.06 -5.20 -19.58
CA GLU A 10 0.69 -3.97 -19.86
C GLU A 10 0.04 -2.76 -19.19
N GLU A 11 -1.29 -2.64 -19.25
CA GLU A 11 -2.00 -1.53 -18.62
C GLU A 11 -1.99 -1.67 -17.08
N PHE A 12 -2.16 -2.89 -16.57
CA PHE A 12 -2.02 -3.17 -15.14
C PHE A 12 -0.66 -2.72 -14.59
N ALA A 13 0.43 -3.08 -15.28
CA ALA A 13 1.77 -2.64 -14.88
C ALA A 13 2.00 -1.14 -15.11
N ARG A 14 1.57 -0.58 -16.23
CA ARG A 14 1.71 0.86 -16.52
C ARG A 14 1.06 1.73 -15.45
N GLN A 15 -0.10 1.32 -14.91
CA GLN A 15 -0.78 2.07 -13.85
C GLN A 15 0.04 2.17 -12.55
N THR A 16 0.96 1.25 -12.29
CA THR A 16 1.83 1.31 -11.10
C THR A 16 2.88 2.42 -11.16
N ILE A 17 3.15 2.97 -12.36
CA ILE A 17 4.12 4.08 -12.55
C ILE A 17 3.47 5.35 -13.12
N ALA A 18 2.30 5.24 -13.75
CA ALA A 18 1.63 6.34 -14.44
C ALA A 18 0.09 6.25 -14.33
N GLY A 19 -0.41 5.62 -13.26
CA GLY A 19 -1.83 5.55 -12.91
C GLY A 19 -2.17 6.48 -11.75
N MET A 20 -3.22 6.13 -10.99
CA MET A 20 -3.66 6.93 -9.83
C MET A 20 -2.69 6.86 -8.65
N ASN A 21 -2.02 5.72 -8.46
CA ASN A 21 -1.11 5.49 -7.34
C ASN A 21 0.30 5.10 -7.80
N PRO A 22 1.05 6.01 -8.45
CA PRO A 22 2.39 5.72 -8.95
C PRO A 22 3.48 5.72 -7.85
N MET A 23 3.07 5.70 -6.58
CA MET A 23 3.95 5.94 -5.42
C MET A 23 4.29 4.67 -4.62
N SER A 24 3.70 3.53 -4.99
CA SER A 24 3.83 2.28 -4.22
C SER A 24 4.86 1.30 -4.78
N ILE A 25 5.23 1.42 -6.05
CA ILE A 25 6.21 0.52 -6.66
C ILE A 25 7.62 0.80 -6.13
N GLN A 26 8.37 -0.26 -5.84
CA GLN A 26 9.72 -0.19 -5.29
C GLN A 26 10.65 -1.13 -6.05
N LEU A 27 11.93 -0.80 -6.09
CA LEU A 27 12.96 -1.71 -6.59
C LEU A 27 13.15 -2.85 -5.59
N VAL A 28 13.26 -4.09 -6.08
CA VAL A 28 13.60 -5.24 -5.24
C VAL A 28 15.09 -5.18 -4.89
N THR A 29 15.40 -4.85 -3.65
CA THR A 29 16.78 -4.75 -3.16
C THR A 29 17.25 -6.00 -2.43
N GLU A 30 16.34 -6.79 -1.87
CA GLU A 30 16.64 -7.97 -1.07
C GLU A 30 15.96 -9.20 -1.66
N PHE A 31 16.69 -10.32 -1.70
CA PHE A 31 16.18 -11.62 -2.12
C PHE A 31 16.86 -12.72 -1.29
N PRO A 32 16.14 -13.73 -0.78
CA PRO A 32 14.70 -13.97 -0.92
C PRO A 32 13.83 -12.92 -0.22
N ILE A 33 12.59 -12.76 -0.68
CA ILE A 33 11.63 -11.78 -0.14
C ILE A 33 11.08 -12.30 1.19
N LYS A 34 11.16 -11.48 2.24
CA LYS A 34 10.71 -11.82 3.59
C LYS A 34 9.77 -10.78 4.19
N SER A 35 8.75 -11.26 4.90
CA SER A 35 7.89 -10.48 5.78
C SER A 35 8.63 -10.05 7.03
N LYS A 36 8.35 -8.84 7.53
CA LYS A 36 8.83 -8.33 8.83
C LYS A 36 7.86 -8.62 9.97
N LEU A 37 6.67 -9.14 9.67
CA LEU A 37 5.68 -9.51 10.66
C LEU A 37 6.10 -10.73 11.50
N ASP A 38 5.59 -10.79 12.72
CA ASP A 38 5.83 -11.90 13.66
C ASP A 38 5.34 -13.26 13.11
N GLU A 39 6.25 -14.23 13.02
CA GLU A 39 5.93 -15.55 12.47
C GLU A 39 4.97 -16.35 13.35
N ALA A 40 5.02 -16.15 14.67
CA ALA A 40 4.14 -16.84 15.60
C ALA A 40 2.66 -16.50 15.32
N THR A 41 2.38 -15.27 14.92
CA THR A 41 1.05 -14.78 14.58
C THR A 41 0.70 -15.02 13.12
N TYR A 42 1.59 -14.64 12.20
CA TYR A 42 1.26 -14.53 10.77
C TYR A 42 1.71 -15.70 9.91
N GLY A 43 2.51 -16.63 10.45
CA GLY A 43 3.10 -17.76 9.74
C GLY A 43 4.51 -17.45 9.21
N PRO A 44 5.12 -18.36 8.44
CA PRO A 44 6.50 -18.22 7.96
C PRO A 44 6.72 -16.89 7.25
N ALA A 45 7.86 -16.22 7.52
CA ALA A 45 8.17 -14.94 6.91
C ALA A 45 8.50 -15.04 5.42
N ASP A 46 8.99 -16.19 4.97
CA ASP A 46 9.42 -16.39 3.58
C ASP A 46 8.25 -16.33 2.59
N SER A 47 8.41 -15.52 1.55
CA SER A 47 7.51 -15.50 0.39
C SER A 47 7.61 -16.81 -0.40
N LEU A 48 6.50 -17.19 -1.06
CA LEU A 48 6.49 -18.28 -2.04
C LEU A 48 7.13 -17.91 -3.38
N ILE A 49 7.54 -16.66 -3.57
CA ILE A 49 8.20 -16.20 -4.79
C ILE A 49 9.67 -16.68 -4.76
N THR A 50 9.96 -17.76 -5.48
CA THR A 50 11.32 -18.33 -5.56
C THR A 50 12.11 -17.81 -6.76
N ALA A 51 13.44 -18.02 -6.76
CA ALA A 51 14.30 -17.64 -7.87
C ALA A 51 13.91 -18.38 -9.15
N GLU A 52 13.65 -19.68 -9.04
CA GLU A 52 13.26 -20.54 -10.15
C GLU A 52 11.96 -20.05 -10.79
N LEU A 53 10.99 -19.60 -9.98
CA LEU A 53 9.75 -19.03 -10.47
C LEU A 53 9.99 -17.74 -11.25
N ILE A 54 10.82 -16.83 -10.71
CA ILE A 54 11.17 -15.58 -11.38
C ILE A 54 11.82 -15.89 -12.73
N GLU A 55 12.83 -16.76 -12.72
CA GLU A 55 13.58 -17.19 -13.89
C GLU A 55 12.67 -17.81 -14.96
N GLU A 56 11.73 -18.67 -14.56
CA GLU A 56 10.73 -19.22 -15.48
C GLU A 56 9.86 -18.12 -16.09
N GLN A 57 9.35 -17.19 -15.27
CA GLN A 57 8.47 -16.12 -15.74
C GLN A 57 9.17 -15.09 -16.64
N ILE A 58 10.49 -14.93 -16.50
CA ILE A 58 11.31 -14.13 -17.42
C ILE A 58 11.91 -14.96 -18.56
N ARG A 59 11.44 -16.19 -18.76
CA ARG A 59 11.88 -17.10 -19.85
C ARG A 59 13.38 -17.43 -19.80
N ARG A 60 13.96 -17.46 -18.60
CA ARG A 60 15.36 -17.79 -18.31
C ARG A 60 16.36 -16.95 -19.12
N VAL A 61 16.00 -15.71 -19.45
CA VAL A 61 16.90 -14.76 -20.12
C VAL A 61 18.06 -14.31 -19.23
N MET A 62 17.88 -14.39 -17.91
CA MET A 62 18.88 -14.16 -16.87
C MET A 62 18.43 -14.85 -15.58
N THR A 63 19.32 -14.95 -14.61
CA THR A 63 19.00 -15.43 -13.26
C THR A 63 18.21 -14.37 -12.47
N ALA A 64 17.50 -14.79 -11.41
CA ALA A 64 16.79 -13.86 -10.53
C ALA A 64 17.75 -12.84 -9.88
N GLU A 65 18.95 -13.28 -9.53
CA GLU A 65 19.99 -12.45 -8.92
C GLU A 65 20.58 -11.44 -9.93
N GLU A 66 20.80 -11.83 -11.18
CA GLU A 66 21.20 -10.89 -12.25
C GLU A 66 20.10 -9.85 -12.51
N ALA A 67 18.83 -10.27 -12.54
CA ALA A 67 17.71 -9.34 -12.70
C ALA A 67 17.63 -8.33 -11.55
N ARG A 68 17.88 -8.76 -10.31
CA ARG A 68 18.00 -7.89 -9.13
C ARG A 68 19.18 -6.94 -9.26
N ALA A 69 20.38 -7.46 -9.53
CA ALA A 69 21.62 -6.68 -9.64
C ALA A 69 21.53 -5.62 -10.75
N ASN A 70 20.89 -5.96 -11.87
CA ASN A 70 20.66 -5.05 -13.00
C ASN A 70 19.46 -4.10 -12.80
N LYS A 71 18.86 -4.08 -11.61
CA LYS A 71 17.70 -3.23 -11.26
C LYS A 71 16.48 -3.44 -12.16
N LYS A 72 16.24 -4.69 -12.57
CA LYS A 72 15.13 -5.08 -13.44
C LYS A 72 13.94 -5.68 -12.69
N LEU A 73 14.05 -5.93 -11.38
CA LEU A 73 12.95 -6.46 -10.56
C LEU A 73 12.34 -5.36 -9.70
N PHE A 74 11.03 -5.18 -9.83
CA PHE A 74 10.25 -4.20 -9.07
C PHE A 74 9.08 -4.89 -8.37
N MET A 75 8.62 -4.34 -7.27
CA MET A 75 7.55 -4.90 -6.48
C MET A 75 6.60 -3.82 -5.96
N VAL A 76 5.31 -4.16 -5.95
CA VAL A 76 4.31 -3.52 -5.11
C VAL A 76 4.02 -4.48 -3.96
N ASP A 77 4.43 -4.13 -2.74
CA ASP A 77 4.28 -4.96 -1.54
C ASP A 77 3.27 -4.33 -0.57
N TYR A 78 2.10 -4.95 -0.49
CA TYR A 78 1.05 -4.63 0.49
C TYR A 78 0.88 -5.73 1.53
N HIS A 79 1.76 -6.73 1.55
CA HIS A 79 1.64 -7.87 2.44
C HIS A 79 1.69 -7.42 3.90
N ASP A 80 2.75 -6.75 4.32
CA ASP A 80 2.97 -6.46 5.73
C ASP A 80 2.00 -5.38 6.26
N LEU A 81 1.57 -4.47 5.39
CA LEU A 81 0.58 -3.45 5.73
C LEU A 81 -0.84 -4.04 5.90
N LEU A 82 -1.26 -4.95 5.00
CA LEU A 82 -2.64 -5.43 4.97
C LEU A 82 -2.87 -6.72 5.75
N LEU A 83 -1.87 -7.59 5.87
CA LEU A 83 -2.02 -8.89 6.52
C LEU A 83 -2.57 -8.80 7.97
N PRO A 84 -2.18 -7.79 8.80
CA PRO A 84 -2.77 -7.57 10.13
C PRO A 84 -4.29 -7.30 10.12
N TYR A 85 -4.82 -6.75 9.02
CA TYR A 85 -6.23 -6.40 8.87
C TYR A 85 -7.07 -7.50 8.23
N VAL A 86 -6.46 -8.53 7.63
CA VAL A 86 -7.18 -9.56 6.87
C VAL A 86 -8.31 -10.23 7.67
N HIS A 87 -8.05 -10.62 8.92
CA HIS A 87 -9.08 -11.24 9.75
C HIS A 87 -10.13 -10.26 10.26
N LYS A 88 -9.77 -8.99 10.44
CA LYS A 88 -10.68 -7.93 10.88
C LYS A 88 -11.68 -7.63 9.77
N VAL A 89 -11.16 -7.34 8.58
CA VAL A 89 -11.97 -7.01 7.40
C VAL A 89 -12.88 -8.16 7.02
N ARG A 90 -12.37 -9.40 6.91
CA ARG A 90 -13.18 -10.58 6.53
C ARG A 90 -14.33 -10.95 7.50
N LYS A 91 -14.48 -10.27 8.64
CA LYS A 91 -15.66 -10.41 9.51
C LYS A 91 -16.78 -9.45 9.13
N LEU A 92 -16.48 -8.39 8.39
CA LEU A 92 -17.47 -7.46 7.85
C LEU A 92 -18.22 -8.14 6.70
N ASP A 93 -19.51 -7.85 6.60
CA ASP A 93 -20.39 -8.44 5.60
C ASP A 93 -19.90 -8.11 4.18
N ASP A 94 -19.95 -9.10 3.29
CA ASP A 94 -19.60 -9.00 1.87
C ASP A 94 -18.17 -8.47 1.56
N THR A 95 -17.24 -8.60 2.51
CA THR A 95 -15.85 -8.18 2.31
C THR A 95 -14.86 -9.34 2.23
N THR A 96 -13.73 -9.08 1.56
CA THR A 96 -12.56 -9.96 1.57
C THR A 96 -11.29 -9.15 1.49
N LEU A 97 -10.20 -9.66 2.07
CA LEU A 97 -8.88 -9.04 2.04
C LEU A 97 -7.79 -10.11 2.04
N TYR A 98 -6.65 -9.79 1.44
CA TYR A 98 -5.42 -10.58 1.51
C TYR A 98 -4.22 -9.64 1.74
N GLY A 99 -3.12 -10.18 2.27
CA GLY A 99 -1.81 -9.56 2.03
C GLY A 99 -1.39 -9.90 0.61
N SER A 100 -0.88 -8.92 -0.15
CA SER A 100 -0.49 -9.14 -1.54
C SER A 100 0.90 -8.62 -1.87
N ARG A 101 1.65 -9.39 -2.65
CA ARG A 101 2.88 -8.94 -3.32
C ARG A 101 2.73 -9.11 -4.81
N THR A 102 3.10 -8.08 -5.57
CA THR A 102 3.11 -8.16 -7.03
C THR A 102 4.51 -7.85 -7.53
N LEU A 103 5.10 -8.79 -8.25
CA LEU A 103 6.43 -8.67 -8.82
C LEU A 103 6.34 -8.31 -10.29
N PHE A 104 7.19 -7.40 -10.72
CA PHE A 104 7.30 -6.90 -12.08
C PHE A 104 8.73 -7.06 -12.59
N PHE A 105 8.86 -7.31 -13.88
CA PHE A 105 10.13 -7.34 -14.59
C PHE A 105 10.19 -6.20 -15.61
N LEU A 106 11.27 -5.44 -15.58
CA LEU A 106 11.59 -4.42 -16.58
C LEU A 106 12.25 -5.07 -17.79
N THR A 107 11.55 -5.06 -18.92
CA THR A 107 12.05 -5.59 -20.19
C THR A 107 12.98 -4.60 -20.88
N ASP A 108 13.74 -5.09 -21.86
CA ASP A 108 14.74 -4.27 -22.57
C ASP A 108 14.13 -3.18 -23.45
N ASP A 109 12.85 -3.29 -23.79
CA ASP A 109 12.06 -2.25 -24.47
C ASP A 109 11.58 -1.13 -23.53
N GLY A 110 11.94 -1.19 -22.24
CA GLY A 110 11.61 -0.18 -21.25
C GLY A 110 10.21 -0.32 -20.65
N THR A 111 9.50 -1.42 -20.91
CA THR A 111 8.16 -1.66 -20.34
C THR A 111 8.24 -2.52 -19.06
N LEU A 112 7.30 -2.27 -18.14
CA LEU A 112 7.12 -3.12 -16.96
C LEU A 112 6.12 -4.21 -17.28
N ARG A 113 6.49 -5.46 -16.99
CA ARG A 113 5.61 -6.62 -17.13
C ARG A 113 5.33 -7.25 -15.76
N PRO A 114 4.06 -7.48 -15.37
CA PRO A 114 3.76 -8.23 -14.16
C PRO A 114 4.14 -9.70 -14.39
N ILE A 115 4.85 -10.30 -13.44
CA ILE A 115 5.33 -11.68 -13.56
C ILE A 115 4.76 -12.60 -12.49
N VAL A 116 4.48 -12.08 -11.29
CA VAL A 116 4.00 -12.88 -10.16
C VAL A 116 3.06 -12.07 -9.29
N ILE A 117 1.97 -12.67 -8.82
CA ILE A 117 1.15 -12.18 -7.71
C ILE A 117 1.12 -13.24 -6.63
N GLU A 118 1.52 -12.89 -5.41
CA GLU A 118 1.33 -13.70 -4.22
C GLU A 118 0.18 -13.12 -3.40
N LEU A 119 -0.80 -13.95 -3.03
CA LEU A 119 -1.88 -13.59 -2.10
C LEU A 119 -1.80 -14.47 -0.85
N THR A 120 -1.84 -13.82 0.32
CA THR A 120 -1.73 -14.48 1.63
C THR A 120 -2.93 -14.16 2.52
N ARG A 121 -3.45 -15.20 3.16
CA ARG A 121 -4.41 -15.14 4.26
C ARG A 121 -3.76 -15.77 5.51
N PRO A 122 -3.69 -15.05 6.64
CA PRO A 122 -3.08 -15.57 7.85
C PRO A 122 -3.85 -16.77 8.40
N LYS A 123 -3.18 -17.59 9.22
CA LYS A 123 -3.83 -18.70 9.93
C LYS A 123 -4.92 -18.18 10.85
N SER A 124 -6.01 -18.94 10.98
CA SER A 124 -7.07 -18.69 11.96
C SER A 124 -7.30 -19.92 12.81
N LYS A 125 -8.09 -19.80 13.89
CA LYS A 125 -8.44 -20.94 14.75
C LYS A 125 -9.08 -22.11 13.98
N ARG A 126 -9.72 -21.84 12.84
CA ARG A 126 -10.48 -22.82 12.04
C ARG A 126 -9.81 -23.21 10.72
N LYS A 127 -8.86 -22.41 10.22
CA LYS A 127 -8.26 -22.62 8.90
C LYS A 127 -6.75 -22.40 8.98
N PRO A 128 -5.94 -23.26 8.35
CA PRO A 128 -4.51 -23.00 8.24
C PRO A 128 -4.26 -21.72 7.45
N GLN A 129 -3.02 -21.23 7.54
CA GLN A 129 -2.55 -20.18 6.65
C GLN A 129 -2.77 -20.63 5.21
N TRP A 130 -3.24 -19.72 4.37
CA TRP A 130 -3.36 -19.96 2.94
C TRP A 130 -2.51 -18.92 2.23
N ARG A 131 -1.67 -19.37 1.32
CA ARG A 131 -0.85 -18.52 0.47
C ARG A 131 -0.76 -19.18 -0.89
N GLN A 132 -0.91 -18.39 -1.95
CA GLN A 132 -0.89 -18.89 -3.31
C GLN A 132 -0.22 -17.87 -4.22
N VAL A 133 0.56 -18.41 -5.15
CA VAL A 133 1.18 -17.66 -6.23
C VAL A 133 0.38 -17.86 -7.51
N PHE A 134 0.17 -16.75 -8.22
CA PHE A 134 -0.44 -16.67 -9.53
C PHE A 134 0.56 -16.08 -10.50
N THR A 135 0.60 -16.62 -11.72
CA THR A 135 1.46 -16.15 -12.80
C THR A 135 0.66 -15.98 -14.09
N PRO A 136 1.07 -15.07 -14.99
CA PRO A 136 0.44 -14.93 -16.29
C PRO A 136 0.45 -16.26 -17.06
N GLY A 137 -0.72 -16.71 -17.52
CA GLY A 137 -0.84 -17.93 -18.32
C GLY A 137 -0.52 -19.23 -17.56
N CYS A 138 -0.54 -19.22 -16.22
CA CYS A 138 -0.39 -20.44 -15.41
C CYS A 138 -1.26 -21.57 -15.97
N ASP A 139 -0.66 -22.76 -16.13
CA ASP A 139 -1.22 -24.01 -16.69
C ASP A 139 -1.78 -23.98 -18.12
N GLY A 140 -1.71 -22.84 -18.83
CA GLY A 140 -2.21 -22.70 -20.20
C GLY A 140 -3.72 -22.86 -20.35
N SER A 141 -4.47 -22.98 -19.24
CA SER A 141 -5.92 -23.18 -19.27
C SER A 141 -6.68 -21.85 -19.19
N VAL A 142 -7.95 -21.93 -19.59
CA VAL A 142 -8.92 -20.84 -19.42
C VAL A 142 -9.08 -20.51 -17.93
N THR A 143 -9.10 -21.53 -17.06
CA THR A 143 -9.19 -21.36 -15.61
C THR A 143 -8.00 -20.58 -15.06
N GLY A 144 -6.77 -20.95 -15.45
CA GLY A 144 -5.56 -20.25 -15.04
C GLY A 144 -5.56 -18.78 -15.46
N SER A 145 -6.04 -18.50 -16.67
CA SER A 145 -6.19 -17.12 -17.17
C SER A 145 -7.17 -16.30 -16.33
N TRP A 146 -8.31 -16.87 -15.92
CA TRP A 146 -9.26 -16.18 -15.04
C TRP A 146 -8.74 -16.03 -13.61
N LEU A 147 -8.02 -17.01 -13.08
CA LEU A 147 -7.37 -16.90 -11.76
C LEU A 147 -6.34 -15.77 -11.74
N TRP A 148 -5.57 -15.60 -12.81
CA TRP A 148 -4.66 -14.46 -12.96
C TRP A 148 -5.40 -13.11 -12.92
N GLN A 149 -6.52 -13.01 -13.66
CA GLN A 149 -7.32 -11.78 -13.68
C GLN A 149 -7.95 -11.48 -12.31
N LEU A 150 -8.41 -12.50 -11.59
CA LEU A 150 -8.89 -12.37 -10.21
C LEU A 150 -7.78 -11.93 -9.24
N ALA A 151 -6.57 -12.47 -9.41
CA ALA A 151 -5.42 -12.04 -8.62
C ALA A 151 -5.10 -10.56 -8.85
N LYS A 152 -5.09 -10.10 -10.11
CA LYS A 152 -4.95 -8.67 -10.44
C LYS A 152 -6.06 -7.83 -9.83
N ALA A 153 -7.31 -8.29 -9.89
CA ALA A 153 -8.44 -7.57 -9.30
C ALA A 153 -8.28 -7.38 -7.77
N HIS A 154 -7.79 -8.40 -7.06
CA HIS A 154 -7.45 -8.27 -5.64
C HIS A 154 -6.34 -7.24 -5.41
N VAL A 155 -5.26 -7.29 -6.20
CA VAL A 155 -4.17 -6.32 -6.09
C VAL A 155 -4.67 -4.89 -6.36
N LEU A 156 -5.51 -4.68 -7.37
CA LEU A 156 -6.10 -3.37 -7.68
C LEU A 156 -7.02 -2.88 -6.55
N ALA A 157 -7.79 -3.77 -5.91
CA ALA A 157 -8.59 -3.41 -4.75
C ALA A 157 -7.72 -2.99 -3.55
N HIS A 158 -6.62 -3.71 -3.31
CA HIS A 158 -5.65 -3.34 -2.29
C HIS A 158 -4.97 -2.00 -2.61
N ASP A 159 -4.52 -1.81 -3.86
CA ASP A 159 -3.88 -0.58 -4.34
C ASP A 159 -4.83 0.62 -4.21
N ALA A 160 -6.10 0.47 -4.58
CA ALA A 160 -7.10 1.52 -4.41
C ALA A 160 -7.31 1.89 -2.94
N GLY A 161 -7.34 0.91 -2.04
CA GLY A 161 -7.44 1.15 -0.59
C GLY A 161 -6.22 1.90 -0.05
N VAL A 162 -5.01 1.45 -0.39
CA VAL A 162 -3.76 2.10 0.02
C VAL A 162 -3.64 3.49 -0.61
N HIS A 163 -4.00 3.64 -1.87
CA HIS A 163 -4.05 4.94 -2.54
C HIS A 163 -4.93 5.92 -1.77
N GLN A 164 -6.19 5.54 -1.50
CA GLN A 164 -7.14 6.46 -0.91
C GLN A 164 -6.82 6.80 0.54
N LEU A 165 -6.43 5.81 1.33
CA LEU A 165 -6.18 5.98 2.77
C LEU A 165 -4.79 6.53 3.06
N VAL A 166 -3.78 6.12 2.29
CA VAL A 166 -2.37 6.45 2.55
C VAL A 166 -1.84 7.50 1.60
N SER A 167 -1.79 7.23 0.29
CA SER A 167 -1.17 8.16 -0.67
C SER A 167 -1.94 9.47 -0.79
N HIS A 168 -3.26 9.40 -0.74
CA HIS A 168 -4.18 10.52 -0.89
C HIS A 168 -4.52 11.10 0.49
N TRP A 169 -5.36 10.45 1.28
CA TRP A 169 -5.82 11.00 2.56
C TRP A 169 -4.67 11.32 3.52
N LEU A 170 -3.86 10.33 3.89
CA LEU A 170 -2.82 10.56 4.90
C LEU A 170 -1.75 11.55 4.41
N ARG A 171 -1.12 11.26 3.28
CA ARG A 171 0.08 11.98 2.83
C ARG A 171 -0.21 13.37 2.24
N THR A 172 -1.43 13.67 1.82
CA THR A 172 -1.80 15.02 1.35
C THR A 172 -2.73 15.70 2.34
N HIS A 173 -3.94 15.19 2.55
CA HIS A 173 -4.95 15.86 3.37
C HIS A 173 -4.55 15.98 4.84
N ALA A 174 -4.32 14.84 5.50
CA ALA A 174 -4.06 14.79 6.94
C ALA A 174 -2.70 15.41 7.30
N CYS A 175 -1.66 15.18 6.51
CA CYS A 175 -0.34 15.77 6.74
C CYS A 175 -0.29 17.28 6.49
N THR A 176 -1.15 17.84 5.63
CA THR A 176 -1.16 19.29 5.34
C THR A 176 -1.83 20.09 6.46
N GLU A 177 -2.91 19.57 7.05
CA GLU A 177 -3.75 20.28 8.03
C GLU A 177 -2.98 20.87 9.24
N PRO A 178 -2.01 20.16 9.87
CA PRO A 178 -1.18 20.73 10.94
C PRO A 178 -0.38 21.97 10.53
N TYR A 179 0.10 22.05 9.28
CA TYR A 179 0.81 23.23 8.78
C TYR A 179 -0.12 24.42 8.65
N ILE A 180 -1.37 24.20 8.23
CA ILE A 180 -2.40 25.25 8.14
C ILE A 180 -2.70 25.82 9.52
N ILE A 181 -2.93 24.94 10.49
CA ILE A 181 -3.21 25.32 11.88
C ILE A 181 -2.03 26.11 12.46
N THR A 182 -0.80 25.63 12.27
CA THR A 182 0.41 26.29 12.78
C THR A 182 0.63 27.64 12.12
N ALA A 183 0.50 27.74 10.79
CA ALA A 183 0.69 28.98 10.07
C ALA A 183 -0.30 30.06 10.53
N ASN A 184 -1.58 29.73 10.72
CA ASN A 184 -2.58 30.69 11.21
C ASN A 184 -2.41 31.05 12.69
N ARG A 185 -1.85 30.16 13.52
CA ARG A 185 -1.66 30.41 14.96
C ARG A 185 -0.35 31.13 15.28
N GLN A 186 0.69 30.95 14.48
CA GLN A 186 2.06 31.36 14.83
C GLN A 186 2.66 32.40 13.87
N LEU A 187 2.06 32.64 12.70
CA LEU A 187 2.55 33.62 11.75
C LEU A 187 1.53 34.74 11.54
N SER A 188 1.98 35.99 11.65
CA SER A 188 1.18 37.15 11.25
C SER A 188 0.81 37.08 9.77
N GLN A 189 -0.34 37.63 9.38
CA GLN A 189 -0.73 37.77 7.96
C GLN A 189 0.26 38.60 7.13
N MET A 190 1.07 39.44 7.79
CA MET A 190 2.15 40.20 7.16
C MET A 190 3.45 39.41 7.02
N HIS A 191 3.59 38.27 7.71
CA HIS A 191 4.78 37.46 7.66
C HIS A 191 4.98 36.88 6.26
N PRO A 192 6.18 36.99 5.66
CA PRO A 192 6.41 36.57 4.27
C PRO A 192 6.12 35.09 4.04
N ILE A 193 6.44 34.22 5.02
CA ILE A 193 6.13 32.77 4.94
C ILE A 193 4.62 32.52 5.00
N TYR A 194 3.85 33.29 5.77
CA TYR A 194 2.39 33.14 5.77
C TYR A 194 1.83 33.49 4.39
N ARG A 195 2.25 34.62 3.82
CA ARG A 195 1.81 35.04 2.48
C ARG A 195 2.19 34.04 1.39
N LEU A 196 3.35 33.39 1.51
CA LEU A 196 3.78 32.34 0.59
C LEU A 196 2.89 31.09 0.69
N LEU A 197 2.59 30.62 1.92
CA LEU A 197 1.90 29.36 2.13
C LEU A 197 0.37 29.47 2.02
N HIS A 198 -0.21 30.60 2.41
CA HIS A 198 -1.66 30.77 2.54
C HIS A 198 -2.47 30.41 1.26
N PRO A 199 -2.03 30.77 0.04
CA PRO A 199 -2.72 30.35 -1.18
C PRO A 199 -2.80 28.82 -1.36
N HIS A 200 -1.83 28.07 -0.85
CA HIS A 200 -1.76 26.61 -0.95
C HIS A 200 -2.62 25.88 0.08
N PHE A 201 -3.16 26.59 1.08
CA PHE A 201 -4.01 26.03 2.13
C PHE A 201 -5.51 26.20 1.87
N ARG A 202 -5.85 26.82 0.73
CA ARG A 202 -7.22 27.15 0.38
C ARG A 202 -8.09 25.89 0.37
N PHE A 203 -9.20 25.94 1.12
CA PHE A 203 -10.22 24.89 1.24
C PHE A 203 -9.77 23.56 1.87
N THR A 204 -8.50 23.37 2.21
CA THR A 204 -8.02 22.09 2.76
C THR A 204 -8.67 21.74 4.10
N MET A 205 -8.81 22.70 5.03
CA MET A 205 -9.47 22.43 6.32
C MET A 205 -10.97 22.11 6.16
N GLU A 206 -11.64 22.78 5.22
CA GLU A 206 -13.07 22.57 4.94
C GLU A 206 -13.32 21.17 4.36
N ILE A 207 -12.56 20.78 3.33
CA ILE A 207 -12.69 19.43 2.76
C ILE A 207 -12.29 18.34 3.74
N ASN A 208 -11.28 18.57 4.59
CA ASN A 208 -10.89 17.61 5.63
C ASN A 208 -11.98 17.44 6.69
N ALA A 209 -12.68 18.51 7.07
CA ALA A 209 -13.82 18.44 7.98
C ALA A 209 -14.94 17.57 7.38
N HIS A 210 -15.34 17.83 6.12
CA HIS A 210 -16.33 17.00 5.45
C HIS A 210 -15.90 15.53 5.28
N ALA A 211 -14.62 15.28 5.01
CA ALA A 211 -14.10 13.93 4.86
C ALA A 211 -14.20 13.12 6.17
N ARG A 212 -13.92 13.76 7.32
CA ARG A 212 -14.08 13.16 8.65
C ARG A 212 -15.54 12.80 8.96
N GLU A 213 -16.49 13.59 8.47
CA GLU A 213 -17.91 13.36 8.72
C GLU A 213 -18.53 12.30 7.80
N LEU A 214 -18.09 12.21 6.54
CA LEU A 214 -18.85 11.52 5.49
C LEU A 214 -18.10 10.42 4.73
N LEU A 215 -16.77 10.47 4.65
CA LEU A 215 -16.03 9.70 3.63
C LEU A 215 -15.25 8.52 4.21
N ILE A 216 -14.64 8.73 5.36
CA ILE A 216 -13.50 7.92 5.83
C ILE A 216 -13.91 6.57 6.43
N GLU A 217 -15.07 6.46 7.06
CA GLU A 217 -15.42 5.29 7.88
C GLU A 217 -16.33 4.26 7.18
N GLY A 218 -16.74 4.46 5.91
CA GLY A 218 -17.76 3.60 5.29
C GLY A 218 -17.62 3.27 3.81
N THR A 219 -16.65 3.83 3.08
CA THR A 219 -16.62 3.72 1.61
C THR A 219 -15.60 2.72 1.06
N PHE A 220 -14.62 2.30 1.87
CA PHE A 220 -13.54 1.40 1.45
C PHE A 220 -13.63 0.03 2.11
N ALA A 221 -13.04 -0.99 1.48
CA ALA A 221 -13.08 -2.37 1.96
C ALA A 221 -12.64 -2.56 3.43
N PRO A 222 -11.67 -1.79 3.99
CA PRO A 222 -11.35 -1.89 5.42
C PRO A 222 -12.45 -1.40 6.37
N GLY A 223 -13.48 -0.71 5.88
CA GLY A 223 -14.62 -0.24 6.67
C GLY A 223 -14.19 0.58 7.89
N GLU A 224 -14.66 0.17 9.07
CA GLU A 224 -14.31 0.76 10.37
C GLU A 224 -12.79 0.77 10.67
N TYR A 225 -12.00 -0.08 10.00
CA TYR A 225 -10.55 -0.16 10.20
C TYR A 225 -9.74 0.80 9.32
N SER A 226 -10.40 1.61 8.48
CA SER A 226 -9.74 2.49 7.50
C SER A 226 -8.82 3.54 8.13
N MET A 227 -9.24 4.16 9.23
CA MET A 227 -8.42 5.14 9.96
C MET A 227 -7.30 4.50 10.76
N GLU A 228 -7.56 3.32 11.33
CA GLU A 228 -6.53 2.55 12.01
C GLU A 228 -5.40 2.19 11.04
N LEU A 229 -5.74 1.72 9.83
CA LEU A 229 -4.79 1.40 8.78
C LEU A 229 -3.96 2.62 8.36
N SER A 230 -4.61 3.78 8.18
CA SER A 230 -3.91 5.03 7.87
C SER A 230 -2.93 5.43 8.97
N SER A 231 -3.33 5.27 10.24
CA SER A 231 -2.48 5.55 11.41
C SER A 231 -1.28 4.60 11.49
N VAL A 232 -1.48 3.31 11.22
CA VAL A 232 -0.38 2.34 11.17
C VAL A 232 0.57 2.65 10.01
N ALA A 233 0.05 3.01 8.84
CA ALA A 233 0.86 3.45 7.71
C ALA A 233 1.68 4.71 8.05
N TYR A 234 1.11 5.65 8.83
CA TYR A 234 1.83 6.80 9.38
C TYR A 234 3.01 6.37 10.26
N ASP A 235 2.84 5.38 11.12
CA ASP A 235 3.93 4.85 11.93
C ASP A 235 4.98 4.12 11.08
N GLN A 236 4.61 3.13 10.28
CA GLN A 236 5.56 2.29 9.52
C GLN A 236 6.50 3.07 8.59
N SER A 237 6.07 4.25 8.18
CA SER A 237 6.84 5.13 7.31
C SER A 237 8.05 5.84 7.93
N GLY A 238 8.26 5.67 9.24
CA GLY A 238 9.27 6.37 10.02
C GLY A 238 10.72 6.25 9.59
N ASP A 239 11.05 5.25 8.75
CA ASP A 239 12.38 5.09 8.17
C ASP A 239 12.60 5.93 6.89
N SER A 240 11.53 6.44 6.29
CA SER A 240 11.58 7.42 5.21
C SER A 240 11.14 8.79 5.72
N THR A 241 12.10 9.68 6.02
CA THR A 241 12.07 11.18 5.99
C THR A 241 10.84 12.04 6.35
N TRP A 242 9.62 11.55 6.63
CA TRP A 242 8.40 12.37 6.65
C TRP A 242 7.58 12.36 7.94
N ARG A 243 7.96 11.59 8.97
CA ARG A 243 7.31 11.72 10.29
C ARG A 243 7.49 13.15 10.83
N LEU A 244 6.38 13.83 11.10
CA LEU A 244 6.36 15.17 11.70
C LEU A 244 6.98 15.21 13.10
N CYS A 245 7.09 14.06 13.77
CA CYS A 245 7.63 13.96 15.12
C CYS A 245 8.53 12.72 15.23
N ARG A 246 9.85 12.91 15.10
CA ARG A 246 10.83 11.92 15.54
C ARG A 246 11.04 12.14 17.03
N LYS A 247 10.86 11.10 17.86
CA LYS A 247 11.56 11.09 19.15
C LYS A 247 13.05 11.11 18.82
N THR A 248 13.71 12.25 19.01
CA THR A 248 15.11 12.19 19.41
C THR A 248 15.12 11.44 20.74
N SER A 249 15.84 10.34 20.80
CA SER A 249 16.01 9.53 22.00
C SER A 249 16.60 10.38 23.13
N SER A 250 15.74 11.00 23.92
CA SER A 250 16.03 11.51 25.26
C SER A 250 14.72 11.41 26.06
N GLY A 251 14.76 10.59 27.11
CA GLY A 251 13.59 10.08 27.82
C GLY A 251 12.65 11.16 28.33
N GLY A 252 11.40 11.09 27.86
CA GLY A 252 10.26 11.81 28.41
C GLY A 252 9.03 10.94 28.21
N ALA A 253 8.58 10.27 29.28
CA ALA A 253 7.36 9.48 29.28
C ALA A 253 6.15 10.41 29.37
N TRP A 254 5.20 10.30 28.43
CA TRP A 254 3.87 10.87 28.61
C TRP A 254 2.99 9.85 29.32
N ARG A 255 2.52 10.22 30.51
CA ARG A 255 1.46 9.51 31.22
C ARG A 255 0.17 9.67 30.42
N SER A 256 -0.55 8.56 30.25
CA SER A 256 -1.92 8.54 29.77
C SER A 256 -2.82 9.18 30.83
N GLU A 257 -3.24 10.41 30.63
CA GLU A 257 -4.46 10.92 31.27
C GLU A 257 -5.49 11.14 30.18
N GLY A 258 -6.52 10.29 30.20
CA GLY A 258 -7.68 10.45 29.36
C GLY A 258 -8.45 11.69 29.78
N THR A 259 -8.81 12.51 28.81
CA THR A 259 -9.96 13.41 28.91
C THR A 259 -10.49 13.66 27.51
N MET A 260 -11.71 13.17 27.28
CA MET A 260 -12.55 13.61 26.17
C MET A 260 -12.72 15.13 26.29
N ALA A 261 -12.28 15.88 25.28
CA ALA A 261 -12.71 17.25 25.09
C ALA A 261 -13.72 17.27 23.94
N SER A 262 -15.00 17.35 24.30
CA SER A 262 -16.08 17.79 23.43
C SER A 262 -15.82 19.22 22.98
N TRP A 263 -15.87 19.48 21.68
CA TRP A 263 -15.90 20.84 21.14
C TRP A 263 -17.30 21.12 20.62
N SER A 264 -18.02 21.95 21.38
CA SER A 264 -19.22 22.69 20.95
C SER A 264 -18.83 23.82 20.00
#